data_AF-A0AAW9B7L4-F1
#
_entry.id   AF-A0AAW9B7L4-F1
#
_cell.length_a   1.000
_cell.length_b   1.000
_cell.length_c   1.000
_cell.angle_alpha   90.00
_cell.angle_beta   90.00
_cell.angle_gamma   90.00
#
_symmetry.space_group_name_H-M   'P 1'
#
loop_
_entity.id
_entity.type
_entity.pdbx_description
1 polymer ?
#
loop_
_entity_poly.entity_id
_entity_poly.type
_entity_poly.pdbx_seq_one_letter_code
_entity_poly.pdbx_strand_id
1 'polypeptide(L)'
;YPNSFRVYPEQPQFDTARDGTVIMTVKQVLIPTEAGEFTLPGYALNWWDSKSDEAKQANLSELKLNVEQSDAGLITLPENALPIPTVSNAAPAQQNGGDKLWHTLTFVFAGLWILTSAIAFVIWKKRPVASTEPLSASEKPLCVEALKRIINEGDEAKIERSVNEYLSTHRDRLNPEDVQAVKLELDAMNRAR
;
A
#
# COMPACT_ATOMS: atom_id res chain seq x y z
N TYR A 1 27.13 2.31 -16.76
CA TYR A 1 27.82 1.12 -17.30
C TYR A 1 27.86 1.23 -18.83
N PRO A 2 28.76 0.52 -19.53
CA PRO A 2 28.75 0.46 -20.99
C PRO A 2 27.37 0.01 -21.50
N ASN A 3 26.94 0.51 -22.67
CA ASN A 3 25.63 0.20 -23.25
C ASN A 3 25.44 -1.30 -23.58
N SER A 4 26.52 -2.08 -23.61
CA SER A 4 26.54 -3.53 -23.82
C SER A 4 26.13 -4.36 -22.59
N PHE A 5 25.67 -3.72 -21.51
CA PHE A 5 25.15 -4.40 -20.32
C PHE A 5 23.74 -3.94 -19.99
N ARG A 6 22.84 -4.91 -19.78
CA ARG A 6 21.56 -4.67 -19.12
C ARG A 6 21.77 -4.71 -17.63
N VAL A 7 21.38 -3.62 -16.97
CA VAL A 7 21.60 -3.39 -15.54
C VAL A 7 20.27 -3.49 -14.80
N TYR A 8 20.19 -4.40 -13.84
CA TYR A 8 19.00 -4.56 -13.00
C TYR A 8 19.39 -4.26 -11.54
N PRO A 9 18.92 -3.14 -10.98
CA PRO A 9 19.10 -2.87 -9.56
C PRO A 9 18.17 -3.78 -8.74
N GLU A 10 18.69 -4.38 -7.68
CA GLU A 10 17.87 -5.01 -6.65
C GLU A 10 17.60 -4.01 -5.52
N GLN A 11 16.55 -4.25 -4.74
CA GLN A 11 16.28 -3.44 -3.55
C GLN A 11 17.37 -3.67 -2.51
N PRO A 12 17.77 -2.63 -1.75
CA PRO A 12 18.70 -2.80 -0.64
C PRO A 12 18.16 -3.79 0.39
N GLN A 13 19.03 -4.70 0.84
CA GLN A 13 18.74 -5.63 1.92
C GLN A 13 19.34 -5.10 3.22
N PHE A 14 18.60 -5.23 4.31
CA PHE A 14 19.03 -4.79 5.63
C PHE A 14 19.09 -5.99 6.58
N ASP A 15 20.25 -6.17 7.21
CA ASP A 15 20.50 -7.17 8.23
C ASP A 15 20.95 -6.49 9.52
N THR A 16 20.86 -7.19 10.65
CA THR A 16 21.41 -6.72 11.93
C THR A 16 22.42 -7.72 12.46
N ALA A 17 23.65 -7.25 12.67
CA ALA A 17 24.70 -8.06 13.29
C ALA A 17 24.40 -8.32 14.78
N ARG A 18 25.10 -9.29 15.38
CA ARG A 18 24.90 -9.68 16.79
C ARG A 18 25.15 -8.55 17.79
N ASP A 19 25.96 -7.56 17.42
CA ASP A 19 26.28 -6.39 18.23
C ASP A 19 25.29 -5.23 18.05
N GLY A 20 24.22 -5.43 17.26
CA GLY A 20 23.21 -4.41 16.96
C GLY A 20 23.57 -3.51 15.77
N THR A 21 24.71 -3.73 15.09
CA THR A 21 25.07 -2.97 13.88
C THR A 21 24.14 -3.32 12.72
N VAL A 22 23.52 -2.31 12.10
CA VAL A 22 22.72 -2.49 10.88
C VAL A 22 23.65 -2.57 9.67
N ILE A 23 23.49 -3.62 8.86
CA ILE A 23 24.24 -3.86 7.63
C ILE A 23 23.29 -3.66 6.46
N MET A 24 23.66 -2.79 5.52
CA MET A 24 22.92 -2.58 4.26
C MET A 24 23.71 -3.18 3.09
N THR A 25 23.09 -4.10 2.37
CA THR A 25 23.65 -4.72 1.16
C THR A 25 22.89 -4.24 -0.06
N VAL A 26 23.60 -3.63 -1.02
CA VAL A 26 23.04 -3.24 -2.32
C VAL A 26 23.60 -4.20 -3.37
N LYS A 27 22.70 -4.88 -4.09
CA LYS A 27 23.08 -5.82 -5.14
C LYS A 27 22.60 -5.31 -6.49
N GLN A 28 23.39 -5.58 -7.51
CA GLN A 28 23.08 -5.22 -8.88
C GLN A 28 23.45 -6.39 -9.80
N VAL A 29 22.54 -6.72 -10.72
CA VAL A 29 22.76 -7.77 -11.71
C VAL A 29 23.10 -7.12 -13.04
N LEU A 30 24.18 -7.61 -13.67
CA LEU A 30 24.67 -7.16 -14.96
C LEU A 30 24.58 -8.32 -15.95
N ILE A 31 23.84 -8.15 -17.04
CA ILE A 31 23.73 -9.15 -18.11
C ILE A 31 24.38 -8.57 -19.37
N PRO A 32 25.49 -9.16 -19.86
CA PRO A 32 26.12 -8.73 -21.10
C PRO A 32 25.24 -9.08 -22.30
N THR A 33 25.16 -8.17 -23.26
CA THR A 33 24.37 -8.35 -24.50
C THR A 33 25.23 -8.64 -25.72
N GLU A 34 26.56 -8.55 -25.60
CA GLU A 34 27.52 -8.75 -26.68
C GLU A 34 28.75 -9.48 -26.13
N ALA A 35 29.43 -10.26 -26.99
CA ALA A 35 30.72 -10.87 -26.66
C ALA A 35 31.86 -9.86 -26.85
N GLY A 36 32.90 -9.98 -26.05
CA GLY A 36 34.08 -9.10 -26.11
C GLY A 36 34.68 -8.79 -24.74
N GLU A 37 35.70 -7.93 -24.77
CA GLU A 37 36.36 -7.44 -23.56
C GLU A 37 35.70 -6.15 -23.07
N PHE A 38 35.25 -6.16 -21.82
CA PHE A 38 34.62 -5.01 -21.18
C PHE A 38 35.32 -4.66 -19.89
N THR A 39 35.39 -3.37 -19.59
CA THR A 39 35.88 -2.88 -18.30
C THR A 39 34.73 -2.21 -17.55
N LEU A 40 34.37 -2.77 -16.39
CA LEU A 40 33.45 -2.12 -15.48
C LEU A 40 34.23 -1.06 -14.68
N PRO A 41 33.74 0.19 -14.64
CA PRO A 41 34.40 1.24 -13.90
C PRO A 41 34.42 0.91 -12.42
N GLY A 42 35.50 1.29 -11.74
CA GLY A 42 35.53 1.31 -10.28
C GLY A 42 34.48 2.27 -9.71
N TYR A 43 34.19 2.12 -8.42
CA TYR A 43 33.22 2.95 -7.72
C TYR A 43 33.80 3.48 -6.41
N ALA A 44 33.63 4.78 -6.16
CA ALA A 44 34.04 5.43 -4.93
C ALA A 44 32.79 5.85 -4.15
N LEU A 45 32.64 5.34 -2.92
CA LEU A 45 31.55 5.66 -2.02
C LEU A 45 32.06 6.54 -0.88
N ASN A 46 31.56 7.77 -0.80
CA ASN A 46 31.77 8.63 0.37
C ASN A 46 30.77 8.24 1.46
N TRP A 47 31.24 8.08 2.69
CA TRP A 47 30.43 7.69 3.83
C TRP A 47 30.96 8.33 5.12
N TRP A 48 30.11 8.41 6.13
CA TRP A 48 30.50 8.92 7.44
C TRP A 48 30.81 7.76 8.38
N ASP A 49 32.01 7.74 8.97
CA ASP A 49 32.36 6.77 10.00
C ASP A 49 31.94 7.31 11.37
N SER A 50 30.87 6.77 11.92
CA SER A 50 30.34 7.16 13.23
C SER A 50 31.25 6.79 14.40
N LYS A 51 32.24 5.89 14.21
CA LYS A 51 33.21 5.54 15.26
C LYS A 51 34.32 6.57 15.37
N SER A 52 34.79 7.11 14.25
CA SER A 52 35.81 8.17 14.23
C SER A 52 35.24 9.58 14.09
N ASP A 53 33.94 9.71 13.84
CA ASP A 53 33.24 10.97 13.56
C ASP A 53 33.85 11.77 12.41
N GLU A 54 34.16 11.07 11.31
CA GLU A 54 34.86 11.64 10.16
C GLU A 54 34.31 11.11 8.84
N ALA A 55 34.40 11.94 7.80
CA ALA A 55 34.11 11.53 6.43
C ALA A 55 35.21 10.61 5.89
N LYS A 56 34.81 9.45 5.38
CA LYS A 56 35.69 8.47 4.75
C LYS A 56 35.20 8.12 3.35
N GLN A 57 36.08 7.47 2.59
CA GLN A 57 35.78 6.99 1.25
C GLN A 57 36.15 5.51 1.13
N ALA A 58 35.22 4.70 0.64
CA ALA A 58 35.46 3.32 0.23
C ALA A 58 35.64 3.29 -1.29
N ASN A 59 36.67 2.59 -1.76
CA ASN A 59 36.97 2.48 -3.18
C ASN A 59 36.87 1.02 -3.62
N LEU A 60 36.10 0.79 -4.68
CA LEU A 60 35.99 -0.47 -5.39
C LEU A 60 36.76 -0.34 -6.70
N SER A 61 37.74 -1.21 -6.90
CA SER A 61 38.57 -1.22 -8.12
C SER A 61 37.76 -1.56 -9.37
N GLU A 62 38.27 -1.14 -10.52
CA GLU A 62 37.73 -1.55 -11.82
C GLU A 62 37.79 -3.08 -11.99
N LEU A 63 36.86 -3.62 -12.77
CA LEU A 63 36.77 -5.05 -13.07
C LEU A 63 36.81 -5.27 -14.58
N LYS A 64 37.82 -6.01 -15.06
CA LYS A 64 37.93 -6.43 -16.46
C LYS A 64 37.23 -7.76 -16.65
N LEU A 65 36.36 -7.82 -17.65
CA LEU A 65 35.53 -8.98 -17.98
C LEU A 65 35.81 -9.37 -19.43
N ASN A 66 36.04 -10.66 -19.65
CA ASN A 66 36.05 -11.25 -20.99
C ASN A 66 34.74 -12.05 -21.16
N VAL A 67 33.87 -11.60 -22.04
CA VAL A 67 32.57 -12.23 -22.31
C VAL A 67 32.69 -13.04 -23.58
N GLU A 68 32.59 -14.37 -23.46
CA GLU A 68 32.61 -15.27 -24.59
C GLU A 68 31.25 -15.35 -25.29
N GLN A 69 31.27 -15.68 -26.57
CA GLN A 69 30.06 -15.89 -27.36
C GLN A 69 29.39 -17.20 -26.93
N SER A 70 28.09 -17.13 -26.62
CA SER A 70 27.29 -18.32 -26.30
C SER A 70 26.73 -18.97 -27.56
N ASP A 71 26.87 -20.30 -27.66
CA ASP A 71 26.26 -21.12 -28.74
C ASP A 71 24.72 -21.13 -28.69
N ALA A 72 24.13 -20.82 -27.52
CA ALA A 72 22.68 -20.72 -27.34
C ALA A 72 22.08 -19.40 -27.85
N GLY A 73 22.90 -18.55 -28.49
CA GLY A 73 22.55 -17.16 -28.76
C GLY A 73 22.59 -16.31 -27.48
N LEU A 74 22.91 -15.03 -27.64
CA LEU A 74 22.77 -14.07 -26.55
C LEU A 74 21.27 -14.01 -26.19
N ILE A 75 20.92 -14.15 -24.90
CA ILE A 75 19.52 -14.05 -24.47
C ILE A 75 19.03 -12.64 -24.78
N THR A 76 18.35 -12.51 -25.92
CA THR A 76 17.59 -11.33 -26.29
C THR A 76 16.32 -11.34 -25.46
N LEU A 77 16.40 -10.88 -24.21
CA LEU A 77 15.17 -10.53 -23.49
C LEU A 77 14.49 -9.43 -24.33
N PRO A 78 13.17 -9.51 -24.61
CA PRO A 78 12.48 -8.49 -25.38
C PRO A 78 12.77 -7.14 -24.75
N GLU A 79 13.32 -6.24 -25.56
CA GLU A 79 13.47 -4.85 -25.17
C GLU A 79 12.06 -4.33 -24.92
N ASN A 80 11.76 -3.95 -23.67
CA ASN A 80 10.55 -3.22 -23.36
C ASN A 80 10.72 -1.82 -23.97
N ALA A 81 10.54 -1.75 -25.28
CA ALA A 81 10.43 -0.50 -26.00
C ALA A 81 9.24 0.24 -25.35
N LEU A 82 9.54 1.37 -24.70
CA LEU A 82 8.51 2.37 -24.43
C LEU A 82 7.78 2.60 -25.77
N PRO A 83 6.45 2.50 -25.81
CA PRO A 83 5.74 2.51 -27.07
C PRO A 83 5.90 3.89 -27.71
N ILE A 84 6.77 3.97 -28.71
CA ILE A 84 6.68 4.97 -29.76
C ILE A 84 5.39 4.59 -30.50
N PRO A 85 4.39 5.48 -30.61
CA PRO A 85 3.16 5.15 -31.31
C PRO A 85 3.47 5.07 -32.81
N THR A 86 3.81 3.87 -33.28
CA THR A 86 3.80 3.55 -34.70
C THR A 86 2.36 3.34 -35.10
N VAL A 87 1.79 4.33 -35.78
CA VAL A 87 0.55 4.16 -36.54
C VAL A 87 0.87 3.15 -37.64
N SER A 88 0.49 1.89 -37.43
CA SER A 88 0.54 0.88 -38.47
C SER A 88 -0.77 0.12 -38.47
N ASN A 89 -1.54 0.35 -39.54
CA ASN A 89 -2.71 -0.42 -39.91
C ASN A 89 -2.35 -1.90 -39.99
N ALA A 90 -2.70 -2.67 -38.96
CA ALA A 90 -2.73 -4.12 -39.02
C ALA A 90 -4.19 -4.57 -39.10
N ALA A 91 -4.52 -5.25 -40.20
CA ALA A 91 -5.81 -5.91 -40.40
C ALA A 91 -6.08 -6.93 -39.28
N PRO A 92 -7.33 -7.06 -38.80
CA PRO A 92 -7.62 -7.89 -37.65
C PRO A 92 -7.47 -9.38 -38.00
N ALA A 93 -6.61 -10.08 -37.27
CA ALA A 93 -6.62 -11.53 -37.22
C ALA A 93 -7.91 -11.99 -36.53
N GLN A 94 -8.79 -12.65 -37.29
CA GLN A 94 -9.98 -13.30 -36.80
C GLN A 94 -9.60 -14.42 -35.82
N GLN A 95 -9.77 -14.17 -34.52
CA GLN A 95 -9.84 -15.22 -33.52
C GLN A 95 -11.23 -15.88 -33.57
N ASN A 96 -11.43 -16.72 -34.58
CA ASN A 96 -12.59 -17.62 -34.63
C ASN A 96 -12.38 -18.74 -33.60
N GLY A 97 -12.98 -18.62 -32.41
CA GLY A 97 -12.97 -19.72 -31.44
C GLY A 97 -13.30 -19.37 -30.00
N GLY A 98 -14.26 -18.48 -29.74
CA GLY A 98 -14.67 -18.20 -28.35
C GLY A 98 -15.81 -17.20 -28.15
N ASP A 99 -16.27 -16.53 -29.22
CA ASP A 99 -17.12 -15.35 -29.13
C ASP A 99 -18.46 -15.58 -28.41
N LYS A 100 -19.07 -16.75 -28.55
CA LYS A 100 -20.39 -17.01 -27.95
C LYS A 100 -20.35 -17.23 -26.44
N LEU A 101 -19.29 -17.82 -25.90
CA LEU A 101 -19.19 -18.15 -24.47
C LEU A 101 -19.04 -16.90 -23.61
N TRP A 102 -18.16 -15.97 -24.02
CA TRP A 102 -17.96 -14.70 -23.31
C TRP A 102 -19.20 -13.80 -23.35
N HIS A 103 -19.88 -13.72 -24.50
CA HIS A 103 -21.13 -12.96 -24.62
C HIS A 103 -22.23 -13.59 -23.76
N THR A 104 -22.39 -14.92 -23.78
CA THR A 104 -23.40 -15.60 -22.96
C THR A 104 -23.13 -15.37 -21.47
N LEU A 105 -21.86 -15.47 -21.03
CA LEU A 105 -21.50 -15.27 -19.64
C LEU A 105 -21.77 -13.84 -19.15
N THR A 106 -21.47 -12.85 -19.99
CA THR A 106 -21.73 -11.43 -19.68
C THR A 106 -23.23 -11.10 -19.65
N PHE A 107 -24.02 -11.65 -20.59
CA PHE A 107 -25.48 -11.49 -20.57
C PHE A 107 -26.14 -12.16 -19.34
N VAL A 108 -25.68 -13.35 -18.94
CA VAL A 108 -26.17 -14.03 -17.73
C VAL A 108 -25.86 -13.20 -16.48
N PHE A 109 -24.63 -12.70 -16.37
CA PHE A 109 -24.21 -11.88 -15.23
C PHE A 109 -25.00 -10.56 -15.17
N ALA A 110 -25.18 -9.89 -16.30
CA ALA A 110 -26.00 -8.67 -16.39
C ALA A 110 -27.47 -8.94 -16.02
N GLY A 111 -28.03 -10.07 -16.46
CA GLY A 111 -29.38 -10.49 -16.09
C GLY A 111 -29.55 -10.71 -14.60
N LEU A 112 -28.57 -11.37 -13.96
CA LEU A 112 -28.56 -11.56 -12.50
C LEU A 112 -28.52 -10.21 -11.77
N TRP A 113 -27.66 -9.28 -12.21
CA TRP A 113 -27.56 -7.95 -11.62
C TRP A 113 -28.87 -7.15 -11.67
N ILE A 114 -29.55 -7.16 -12.82
CA ILE A 114 -30.85 -6.49 -12.98
C ILE A 114 -31.89 -7.15 -12.07
N LEU A 115 -31.91 -8.48 -11.98
CA LEU A 115 -32.83 -9.19 -11.12
C LEU A 115 -32.58 -8.85 -9.63
N THR A 116 -31.33 -8.88 -9.18
CA THR A 116 -30.96 -8.52 -7.82
C THR A 116 -31.29 -7.06 -7.51
N SER A 117 -31.02 -6.14 -8.46
CA SER A 117 -31.36 -4.72 -8.32
C SER A 117 -32.87 -4.49 -8.28
N ALA A 118 -33.65 -5.20 -9.09
CA ALA A 118 -35.11 -5.11 -9.09
C ALA A 118 -35.69 -5.64 -7.77
N ILE A 119 -35.17 -6.75 -7.25
CA ILE A 119 -35.55 -7.29 -5.94
C ILE A 119 -35.21 -6.29 -4.83
N ALA A 120 -34.00 -5.74 -4.83
CA ALA A 120 -33.58 -4.72 -3.87
C ALA A 120 -34.47 -3.47 -3.94
N PHE A 121 -34.80 -2.99 -5.14
CA PHE A 121 -35.67 -1.85 -5.35
C PHE A 121 -37.10 -2.11 -4.86
N VAL A 122 -37.64 -3.31 -5.12
CA VAL A 122 -38.95 -3.72 -4.61
C VAL A 122 -38.94 -3.82 -3.08
N ILE A 123 -37.87 -4.35 -2.48
CA ILE A 123 -37.70 -4.39 -1.02
C ILE A 123 -37.63 -2.96 -0.46
N TRP A 124 -36.88 -2.06 -1.10
CA TRP A 124 -36.82 -0.65 -0.70
C TRP A 124 -38.17 0.06 -0.81
N LYS A 125 -38.97 -0.25 -1.83
CA LYS A 125 -40.31 0.33 -2.01
C LYS A 125 -41.37 -0.28 -1.09
N LYS A 126 -41.15 -1.53 -0.65
CA LYS A 126 -42.03 -2.26 0.29
C LYS A 126 -41.62 -2.11 1.74
N ARG A 127 -40.45 -1.54 2.02
CA ARG A 127 -40.18 -1.00 3.34
C ARG A 127 -41.21 0.11 3.55
N PRO A 128 -42.17 -0.02 4.50
CA PRO A 128 -42.77 1.19 5.02
C PRO A 128 -41.60 2.06 5.41
N VAL A 129 -41.64 3.32 4.97
CA VAL A 129 -40.85 4.38 5.57
C VAL A 129 -41.27 4.35 7.04
N ALA A 130 -40.61 3.51 7.84
CA ALA A 130 -40.45 3.78 9.24
C ALA A 130 -39.74 5.13 9.19
N SER A 131 -40.53 6.17 9.45
CA SER A 131 -40.06 7.54 9.58
C SER A 131 -38.70 7.48 10.22
N THR A 132 -37.67 7.71 9.41
CA THR A 132 -36.48 8.33 9.95
C THR A 132 -37.00 9.70 10.30
N GLU A 133 -37.49 9.80 11.53
CA GLU A 133 -37.78 11.06 12.16
C GLU A 133 -36.57 11.94 11.86
N PRO A 134 -36.76 13.11 11.23
CA PRO A 134 -35.67 14.03 11.06
C PRO A 134 -35.36 14.47 12.49
N LEU A 135 -34.30 13.93 13.09
CA LEU A 135 -33.65 14.60 14.20
C LEU A 135 -32.89 15.81 13.62
N SER A 136 -33.69 16.75 13.12
CA SER A 136 -33.39 18.16 13.13
C SER A 136 -33.10 18.51 14.58
N ALA A 137 -31.85 18.90 14.84
CA ALA A 137 -31.44 19.74 15.95
C ALA A 137 -32.18 19.53 17.28
N SER A 138 -31.62 18.71 18.16
CA SER A 138 -31.64 19.05 19.58
C SER A 138 -30.20 19.34 20.00
N GLU A 139 -29.85 20.59 19.80
CA GLU A 139 -28.86 21.33 20.58
C GLU A 139 -29.25 21.18 22.07
N LYS A 140 -28.87 20.06 22.68
CA LYS A 140 -28.88 19.88 24.12
C LYS A 140 -27.46 19.47 24.48
N PRO A 141 -26.76 20.20 25.36
CA PRO A 141 -25.43 19.78 25.77
C PRO A 141 -25.54 18.35 26.31
N LEU A 142 -24.68 17.46 25.82
CA LEU A 142 -24.55 16.09 26.31
C LEU A 142 -24.45 16.16 27.84
N CYS A 143 -25.56 15.86 28.51
CA CYS A 143 -25.65 15.93 29.97
C CYS A 143 -25.02 14.67 30.54
N VAL A 144 -24.40 14.78 31.73
CA VAL A 144 -23.79 13.66 32.46
C VAL A 144 -24.74 12.46 32.60
N GLU A 145 -26.06 12.69 32.62
CA GLU A 145 -27.06 11.61 32.68
C GLU A 145 -27.14 10.79 31.39
N ALA A 146 -26.96 11.40 30.23
CA ALA A 146 -26.90 10.69 28.96
C ALA A 146 -25.65 9.79 28.89
N LEU A 147 -24.52 10.27 29.41
CA LEU A 147 -23.28 9.51 29.50
C LEU A 147 -23.43 8.29 30.44
N LYS A 148 -24.02 8.48 31.63
CA LYS A 148 -24.30 7.39 32.58
C LYS A 148 -25.15 6.29 31.98
N ARG A 149 -26.16 6.64 31.18
CA ARG A 149 -26.99 5.64 30.49
C ARG A 149 -26.21 4.82 29.47
N ILE A 150 -25.37 5.47 28.67
CA ILE A 150 -24.56 4.81 27.62
C ILE A 150 -23.52 3.87 28.24
N ILE A 151 -22.92 4.26 29.37
CA ILE A 151 -22.00 3.40 30.13
C ILE A 151 -22.74 2.15 30.66
N ASN A 152 -23.97 2.31 31.16
CA ASN A 152 -24.78 1.18 31.62
C ASN A 152 -25.30 0.28 30.50
N GLU A 153 -25.45 0.80 29.28
CA GLU A 153 -25.84 0.02 28.09
C GLU A 153 -24.71 -0.88 27.57
N GLY A 154 -23.45 -0.62 27.95
CA GLY A 154 -22.31 -1.52 27.67
C GLY A 154 -21.82 -1.55 26.22
N ASP A 155 -22.27 -0.61 25.39
CA ASP A 155 -21.82 -0.49 23.99
C ASP A 155 -20.51 0.30 23.92
N GLU A 156 -19.39 -0.43 23.93
CA GLU A 156 -18.01 0.07 24.00
C GLU A 156 -17.70 1.19 22.99
N ALA A 157 -18.10 1.00 21.73
CA ALA A 157 -17.85 1.97 20.66
C ALA A 157 -18.65 3.28 20.86
N LYS A 158 -19.84 3.19 21.47
CA LYS A 158 -20.63 4.39 21.83
C LYS A 158 -20.07 5.08 23.06
N ILE A 159 -19.53 4.32 24.03
CA ILE A 159 -18.90 4.87 25.24
C ILE A 159 -17.69 5.71 24.85
N GLU A 160 -16.76 5.17 24.06
CA GLU A 160 -15.56 5.90 23.64
C GLU A 160 -15.89 7.23 22.95
N ARG A 161 -16.82 7.19 21.99
CA ARG A 161 -17.22 8.36 21.22
C ARG A 161 -17.84 9.43 22.12
N SER A 162 -18.77 9.02 22.99
CA SER A 162 -19.51 9.92 23.87
C SER A 162 -18.63 10.53 24.96
N VAL A 163 -17.70 9.74 25.53
CA VAL A 163 -16.73 10.21 26.53
C VAL A 163 -15.78 11.22 25.90
N ASN A 164 -15.20 10.91 24.73
CA ASN A 164 -14.26 11.82 24.07
C ASN A 164 -14.93 13.12 23.62
N GLU A 165 -16.18 13.06 23.15
CA GLU A 165 -16.97 14.24 22.78
C GLU A 165 -17.34 15.11 23.99
N TYR A 166 -17.64 14.50 25.14
CA TYR A 166 -17.90 15.23 26.38
C TYR A 166 -16.64 15.92 26.93
N LEU A 167 -15.51 15.20 26.95
CA LEU A 167 -14.21 15.71 27.44
C LEU A 167 -13.66 16.84 26.55
N SER A 168 -13.87 16.77 25.23
CA SER A 168 -13.45 17.83 24.31
C SER A 168 -14.30 19.09 24.47
N THR A 169 -15.61 18.94 24.66
CA THR A 169 -16.55 20.05 24.82
C THR A 169 -16.41 20.78 26.16
N HIS A 170 -16.06 20.07 27.24
CA HIS A 170 -15.98 20.62 28.60
C HIS A 170 -14.54 20.81 29.10
N ARG A 171 -13.55 20.79 28.21
CA ARG A 171 -12.12 20.84 28.55
C ARG A 171 -11.72 21.99 29.47
N ASP A 172 -12.32 23.16 29.30
CA ASP A 172 -11.98 24.37 30.05
C ASP A 172 -12.50 24.37 31.50
N ARG A 173 -13.41 23.46 31.85
CA ARG A 173 -14.04 23.34 33.18
C ARG A 173 -13.55 22.13 33.97
N LEU A 174 -12.73 21.28 33.36
CA LEU A 174 -12.28 20.01 33.93
C LEU A 174 -10.81 20.09 34.32
N ASN A 175 -10.46 19.53 35.47
CA ASN A 175 -9.07 19.42 35.89
C ASN A 175 -8.32 18.48 34.91
N PRO A 176 -7.16 18.90 34.35
CA PRO A 176 -6.43 18.08 33.39
C PRO A 176 -5.99 16.72 33.93
N GLU A 177 -5.81 16.58 35.25
CA GLU A 177 -5.48 15.31 35.90
C GLU A 177 -6.63 14.30 35.79
N ASP A 178 -7.87 14.73 36.08
CA ASP A 178 -9.06 13.88 36.02
C ASP A 178 -9.36 13.42 34.58
N VAL A 179 -9.14 14.31 33.60
CA VAL A 179 -9.31 13.99 32.17
C VAL A 179 -8.32 12.92 31.72
N GLN A 180 -7.08 12.96 32.22
CA GLN A 180 -6.06 11.96 31.88
C GLN A 180 -6.36 10.62 32.55
N ALA A 181 -6.82 10.63 33.81
CA ALA A 181 -7.23 9.41 34.51
C ALA A 181 -8.37 8.68 33.78
N VAL A 182 -9.41 9.42 33.33
CA VAL A 182 -10.54 8.84 32.58
C VAL A 182 -10.11 8.28 31.23
N LYS A 183 -9.17 8.94 30.53
CA LYS A 183 -8.62 8.43 29.27
C LYS A 183 -7.78 7.18 29.46
N LEU A 184 -6.98 7.13 30.53
CA LEU A 184 -6.17 5.97 30.87
C LEU A 184 -7.05 4.74 31.15
N GLU A 185 -8.14 4.91 31.89
CA GLU A 185 -9.11 3.84 32.14
C GLU A 185 -9.83 3.39 30.86
N LEU A 186 -10.18 4.33 29.98
CA LEU A 186 -10.77 4.01 28.67
C LEU A 186 -9.80 3.20 27.79
N ASP A 187 -8.53 3.60 27.75
CA ASP A 187 -7.48 2.89 27.01
C ASP A 187 -7.13 1.53 27.65
N ALA A 188 -7.34 1.37 28.96
CA ALA A 188 -7.17 0.10 29.65
C ALA A 188 -8.32 -0.86 29.32
N MET A 189 -9.55 -0.36 29.26
CA MET A 189 -10.74 -1.13 28.86
C MET A 189 -10.59 -1.68 27.43
N ASN A 190 -10.17 -0.84 26.47
CA ASN A 190 -10.02 -1.24 25.08
C ASN A 190 -8.87 -2.25 24.86
N ARG A 191 -7.86 -2.23 25.75
CA ARG A 191 -6.73 -3.18 25.73
C ARG A 191 -7.04 -4.51 26.39
N ALA A 192 -8.13 -4.61 27.16
CA ALA A 192 -8.58 -5.85 27.80
C ALA A 192 -9.51 -6.70 26.91
N ARG A 193 -9.68 -6.30 25.65
CA ARG A 193 -10.43 -7.00 24.60
C ARG A 193 -9.55 -8.01 23.86
#